data_AF-A0A4Y2KXF9-F1
#
_entry.id   AF-A0A4Y2KXF9-F1
#
_cell.length_a   1.000
_cell.length_b   1.000
_cell.length_c   1.000
_cell.angle_alpha   90.00
_cell.angle_beta   90.00
_cell.angle_gamma   90.00
#
_symmetry.space_group_name_H-M   'P 1'
#
loop_
_entity.id
_entity.type
_entity.pdbx_description
1 polymer ?
#
loop_
_entity_poly.entity_id
_entity_poly.type
_entity_poly.pdbx_seq_one_letter_code
_entity_poly.pdbx_strand_id
1 'polypeptide(L)'
;MSKKRVILMLEQRIGVIESHEKGNPERKLADIFGCGKTQINNILKDKIMICTEWENFKFQGVKRMRMEKFPEINKALIEWFKSARAKNIPISRALMKQKAMEIADALGTKDFCASNGWFDKFRVRNNIVFRALCGKAADVSESLCEDWTTRLTLLLAGYADKDIFNMDKTF
;
A
#
# COMPACT_ATOMS: atom_id res chain seq x y z
N MET A 1 7.53 14.17 -35.41
CA MET A 1 7.45 12.97 -34.53
C MET A 1 8.02 13.33 -33.16
N SER A 2 7.25 13.21 -32.09
CA SER A 2 7.74 13.48 -30.72
C SER A 2 8.75 12.39 -30.33
N LYS A 3 9.99 12.77 -29.97
CA LYS A 3 10.99 11.81 -29.48
C LYS A 3 10.44 11.12 -28.24
N LYS A 4 10.46 9.79 -28.25
CA LYS A 4 10.04 8.97 -27.10
C LYS A 4 10.83 9.41 -25.86
N ARG A 5 10.14 9.73 -24.77
CA ARG A 5 10.77 10.22 -23.53
C ARG A 5 11.69 9.14 -22.97
N VAL A 6 12.99 9.44 -22.93
CA VAL A 6 13.99 8.53 -22.37
C VAL A 6 13.93 8.57 -20.84
N ILE A 7 13.84 7.39 -20.26
CA ILE A 7 13.68 7.18 -18.84
C ILE A 7 14.99 6.61 -18.32
N LEU A 8 15.66 7.36 -17.44
CA LEU A 8 16.86 6.88 -16.76
C LEU A 8 16.48 6.18 -15.45
N MET A 9 17.00 4.96 -15.30
CA MET A 9 16.88 4.13 -14.10
C MET A 9 17.79 4.66 -12.98
N LEU A 10 17.59 4.20 -11.73
CA LEU A 10 18.35 4.71 -10.57
C LEU A 10 19.87 4.56 -10.76
N GLU A 11 20.32 3.39 -11.23
CA GLU A 11 21.72 3.12 -11.56
C GLU A 11 22.27 4.08 -12.62
N GLN A 12 21.51 4.35 -13.68
CA GLN A 12 21.91 5.29 -14.73
C GLN A 12 21.97 6.73 -14.21
N ARG A 13 21.09 7.11 -13.28
CA ARG A 13 21.12 8.43 -12.63
C ARG A 13 22.35 8.60 -11.74
N ILE A 14 22.76 7.55 -11.02
CA ILE A 14 24.03 7.53 -10.29
C ILE A 14 25.21 7.65 -11.25
N GLY A 15 25.19 6.93 -12.37
CA GLY A 15 26.20 7.06 -13.42
C GLY A 15 26.30 8.49 -13.98
N VAL A 16 25.18 9.21 -14.13
CA VAL A 16 25.17 10.64 -14.50
C VAL A 16 25.87 11.49 -13.44
N ILE A 17 25.56 11.27 -12.16
CA ILE A 17 26.15 12.00 -11.03
C ILE A 17 27.66 11.78 -10.97
N GLU A 18 28.12 10.52 -10.97
CA GLU A 18 29.55 10.18 -10.94
C GLU A 18 30.30 10.74 -12.15
N SER A 19 29.69 10.69 -13.33
CA SER A 19 30.32 11.22 -14.55
C SER A 19 30.43 12.75 -14.52
N HIS A 20 29.46 13.43 -13.90
CA HIS A 20 29.50 14.87 -13.69
C HIS A 20 30.58 15.27 -12.67
N GLU A 21 30.72 14.53 -11.56
CA GLU A 21 31.79 14.75 -10.57
C GLU A 21 33.19 14.55 -11.16
N LYS A 22 33.33 13.64 -12.14
CA LYS A 22 34.57 13.47 -12.94
C LYS A 22 34.83 14.62 -13.91
N GLY A 23 34.04 15.69 -13.90
CA GLY A 23 34.24 16.90 -14.70
C GLY A 23 33.62 16.85 -16.11
N ASN A 24 32.76 15.88 -16.42
CA ASN A 24 32.10 15.87 -17.74
C ASN A 24 30.99 16.92 -17.80
N PRO A 25 30.93 17.73 -18.88
CA PRO A 25 29.90 18.76 -19.02
C PRO A 25 28.51 18.16 -19.27
N GLU A 26 27.47 18.82 -18.77
CA GLU A 26 26.06 18.41 -18.86
C GLU A 26 25.61 18.03 -20.28
N ARG A 27 26.13 18.74 -21.29
CA ARG A 27 25.82 18.48 -22.70
C ARG A 27 26.35 17.11 -23.15
N LYS A 28 27.58 16.78 -22.77
CA LYS A 28 28.19 15.47 -23.06
C LYS A 28 27.45 14.35 -22.33
N LEU A 29 26.98 14.60 -21.11
CA LEU A 29 26.16 13.64 -20.36
C LEU A 29 24.80 13.40 -21.04
N ALA A 30 24.15 14.45 -21.55
CA ALA A 30 22.91 14.32 -22.30
C ALA A 30 23.07 13.39 -23.52
N ASP A 31 24.19 13.53 -24.25
CA ASP A 31 24.52 12.71 -25.40
C ASP A 31 24.83 11.25 -25.00
N ILE A 32 25.66 11.03 -23.97
CA ILE A 32 26.04 9.70 -23.47
C ILE A 32 24.82 8.91 -22.99
N PHE A 33 23.96 9.54 -22.20
CA PHE A 33 22.78 8.90 -21.60
C PHE A 33 21.52 8.99 -22.49
N GLY A 34 21.66 9.54 -23.71
CA GLY A 34 20.57 9.64 -24.69
C GLY A 34 19.35 10.42 -24.19
N CYS A 35 19.53 11.41 -23.32
CA CYS A 35 18.44 12.14 -22.67
C CYS A 35 18.56 13.66 -22.86
N GLY A 36 17.53 14.41 -22.45
CA GLY A 36 17.54 15.87 -22.60
C GLY A 36 18.39 16.56 -21.54
N LYS A 37 18.99 17.72 -21.85
CA LYS A 37 19.77 18.54 -20.89
C LYS A 37 18.98 18.86 -19.62
N THR A 38 17.68 19.16 -19.74
CA THR A 38 16.80 19.40 -18.58
C THR A 38 16.72 18.19 -17.64
N GLN A 39 16.76 16.97 -18.18
CA GLN A 39 16.72 15.74 -17.39
C GLN A 39 18.02 15.53 -16.62
N ILE A 40 19.17 15.81 -17.25
CA ILE A 40 20.48 15.83 -16.57
C ILE A 40 20.46 16.84 -15.42
N ASN A 41 20.03 18.07 -15.68
CA ASN A 41 20.06 19.12 -14.65
C ASN A 41 19.12 18.82 -13.48
N ASN A 42 17.97 18.20 -13.73
CA ASN A 42 17.09 17.74 -12.65
C ASN A 42 17.73 16.62 -11.82
N ILE A 43 18.42 15.66 -12.47
CA ILE A 43 19.17 14.61 -11.75
C ILE A 43 20.27 15.21 -10.87
N LEU A 44 20.99 16.20 -11.38
CA LEU A 44 22.05 16.86 -10.62
C LEU A 44 21.51 17.70 -9.45
N LYS A 45 20.34 18.33 -9.61
CA LYS A 45 19.64 19.02 -8.51
C LYS A 45 19.21 18.06 -7.40
N ASP A 46 18.70 16.89 -7.78
CA ASP A 46 18.21 15.87 -6.83
C ASP A 46 19.33 14.91 -6.37
N LYS A 47 20.61 15.23 -6.62
CA LYS A 47 21.77 14.35 -6.38
C LYS A 47 21.79 13.71 -4.99
N ILE A 48 21.60 14.50 -3.94
CA ILE A 48 21.66 14.03 -2.54
C ILE A 48 20.57 12.96 -2.30
N MET A 49 19.35 13.23 -2.75
CA MET A 49 18.22 12.30 -2.65
C MET A 49 18.51 11.01 -3.42
N ILE A 50 19.03 11.13 -4.65
CA ILE A 50 19.32 9.98 -5.52
C ILE A 50 20.44 9.10 -4.93
N CYS A 51 21.50 9.69 -4.37
CA CYS A 51 22.56 8.93 -3.69
C CYS A 51 22.04 8.23 -2.43
N THR A 52 21.21 8.91 -1.63
CA THR A 52 20.58 8.32 -0.43
C THR A 52 19.67 7.15 -0.82
N GLU A 53 18.91 7.27 -1.91
CA GLU A 53 18.11 6.17 -2.47
C GLU A 53 19.00 5.00 -2.92
N TRP A 54 20.14 5.28 -3.56
CA TRP A 54 21.04 4.23 -4.03
C TRP A 54 21.67 3.43 -2.87
N GLU A 55 22.16 4.10 -1.83
CA GLU A 55 22.78 3.45 -0.67
C GLU A 55 21.80 2.52 0.07
N ASN A 56 20.56 2.96 0.24
CA ASN A 56 19.55 2.17 0.94
C ASN A 56 19.09 0.93 0.14
N PHE A 57 19.22 0.93 -1.19
CA PHE A 57 18.49 -0.01 -2.05
C PHE A 57 19.32 -0.69 -3.15
N LYS A 58 20.65 -0.52 -3.19
CA LYS A 58 21.58 -1.16 -4.16
C LYS A 58 21.37 -2.69 -4.31
N PHE A 59 20.74 -3.34 -3.32
CA PHE A 59 20.52 -4.78 -3.26
C PHE A 59 19.06 -5.24 -3.48
N GLN A 60 18.09 -4.35 -3.75
CA GLN A 60 16.66 -4.73 -3.79
C GLN A 60 16.05 -4.91 -5.20
N GLY A 61 16.82 -4.76 -6.28
CA GLY A 61 16.34 -5.02 -7.66
C GLY A 61 15.16 -4.13 -8.12
N VAL A 62 14.92 -3.01 -7.44
CA VAL A 62 13.77 -2.14 -7.73
C VAL A 62 14.06 -1.23 -8.92
N LYS A 63 13.31 -1.40 -10.01
CA LYS A 63 13.48 -0.66 -11.28
C LYS A 63 13.22 0.86 -11.19
N ARG A 64 12.42 1.30 -10.22
CA ARG A 64 12.03 2.71 -9.99
C ARG A 64 11.36 2.85 -8.63
N MET A 65 11.79 3.80 -7.81
CA MET A 65 11.04 4.19 -6.63
C MET A 65 10.08 5.35 -6.97
N ARG A 66 8.87 5.32 -6.42
CA ARG A 66 8.05 6.52 -6.23
C ARG A 66 8.18 6.89 -4.76
N MET A 67 8.80 8.03 -4.49
CA MET A 67 8.77 8.62 -3.15
C MET A 67 7.32 8.66 -2.64
N GLU A 68 7.13 8.20 -1.40
CA GLU A 68 5.84 8.31 -0.75
C GLU A 68 5.60 9.80 -0.47
N LYS A 69 4.50 10.34 -0.98
CA LYS A 69 4.22 11.80 -0.89
C LYS A 69 4.02 12.28 0.56
N PHE A 70 3.72 11.36 1.48
CA PHE A 70 3.33 11.65 2.86
C PHE A 70 3.87 10.59 3.85
N PRO A 71 5.21 10.44 3.97
CA PRO A 71 5.81 9.33 4.72
C PRO A 71 5.41 9.35 6.20
N GLU A 72 5.41 10.53 6.84
CA GLU A 72 5.06 10.68 8.25
C GLU A 72 3.60 10.31 8.54
N ILE A 73 2.67 10.74 7.68
CA ILE A 73 1.25 10.39 7.80
C ILE A 73 1.06 8.88 7.64
N ASN A 74 1.70 8.27 6.63
CA ASN A 74 1.59 6.84 6.39
C ASN A 74 2.15 6.03 7.57
N LYS A 75 3.29 6.46 8.13
CA LYS A 75 3.94 5.82 9.28
C LYS A 75 3.06 5.87 10.53
N ALA A 76 2.59 7.06 10.91
CA ALA A 76 1.71 7.22 12.07
C ALA A 76 0.39 6.43 11.90
N LEU A 77 -0.18 6.42 10.69
CA LEU A 77 -1.42 5.72 10.41
C LEU A 77 -1.28 4.20 10.54
N ILE A 78 -0.17 3.62 10.07
CA ILE A 78 0.04 2.17 10.18
C ILE A 78 0.31 1.74 11.62
N GLU A 79 1.03 2.54 12.41
CA GLU A 79 1.26 2.29 13.83
C GLU A 79 -0.05 2.34 14.63
N TRP A 80 -0.89 3.34 14.35
CA TRP A 80 -2.22 3.41 14.92
C TRP A 80 -3.09 2.21 14.52
N PHE A 81 -3.08 1.82 13.24
CA PHE A 81 -3.86 0.67 12.76
C PHE A 81 -3.44 -0.63 13.44
N LYS A 82 -2.13 -0.87 13.58
CA LYS A 82 -1.59 -2.04 14.29
C LYS A 82 -2.04 -2.06 15.75
N SER A 83 -1.98 -0.91 16.42
CA SER A 83 -2.41 -0.76 17.82
C SER A 83 -3.91 -1.02 18.00
N ALA A 84 -4.74 -0.54 17.08
CA ALA A 84 -6.18 -0.77 17.12
C ALA A 84 -6.54 -2.23 16.80
N ARG A 85 -5.80 -2.89 15.89
CA ARG A 85 -5.95 -4.32 15.61
C ARG A 85 -5.52 -5.20 16.79
N ALA A 86 -4.45 -4.85 17.49
CA ALA A 86 -4.04 -5.56 18.71
C ALA A 86 -5.11 -5.51 19.81
N LYS A 87 -5.98 -4.49 19.79
CA LYS A 87 -7.14 -4.34 20.69
C LYS A 87 -8.42 -4.96 20.13
N ASN A 88 -8.34 -5.74 19.04
CA ASN A 88 -9.48 -6.34 18.34
C ASN A 88 -10.55 -5.33 17.88
N ILE A 89 -10.19 -4.06 17.67
CA ILE A 89 -11.14 -3.03 17.23
C ILE A 89 -11.39 -3.22 15.73
N PRO A 90 -12.66 -3.37 15.29
CA PRO A 90 -13.00 -3.36 13.87
C PRO A 90 -12.76 -1.97 13.28
N ILE A 91 -11.89 -1.88 12.29
CA ILE A 91 -11.55 -0.61 11.62
C ILE A 91 -12.20 -0.62 10.24
N SER A 92 -13.07 0.37 10.00
CA SER A 92 -13.69 0.58 8.70
C SER A 92 -12.81 1.43 7.78
N ARG A 93 -13.09 1.41 6.47
CA ARG A 93 -12.42 2.28 5.49
C ARG A 93 -12.61 3.76 5.83
N ALA A 94 -13.83 4.14 6.24
CA ALA A 94 -14.14 5.51 6.61
C ALA A 94 -13.34 5.96 7.84
N LEU A 95 -13.29 5.12 8.87
CA LEU A 95 -12.53 5.40 10.09
C LEU A 95 -11.04 5.58 9.82
N MET A 96 -10.45 4.71 9.00
CA MET A 96 -9.03 4.82 8.64
C MET A 96 -8.73 6.10 7.86
N LYS A 97 -9.62 6.52 6.96
CA LYS A 97 -9.47 7.78 6.23
C LYS A 97 -9.60 9.00 7.14
N GLN A 98 -10.57 8.98 8.05
CA GLN A 98 -10.73 10.03 9.06
C GLN A 98 -9.47 10.15 9.91
N LYS A 99 -8.95 9.02 10.41
CA LYS A 99 -7.70 9.02 11.19
C LYS A 99 -6.52 9.59 10.40
N ALA A 100 -6.41 9.28 9.11
CA ALA A 100 -5.37 9.83 8.26
C ALA A 100 -5.46 11.36 8.16
N MET A 101 -6.67 11.93 8.08
CA MET A 101 -6.88 13.38 8.08
C MET A 101 -6.52 14.00 9.43
N GLU A 102 -6.94 13.39 10.55
CA GLU A 102 -6.58 13.87 11.89
C GLU A 102 -5.05 13.91 12.11
N ILE A 103 -4.35 12.88 11.63
CA ILE A 103 -2.88 12.84 11.66
C ILE A 103 -2.28 13.94 10.79
N ALA A 104 -2.83 14.17 9.60
CA ALA A 104 -2.37 15.23 8.71
C ALA A 104 -2.55 16.62 9.33
N ASP A 105 -3.69 16.87 9.99
CA ASP A 105 -3.98 18.11 10.69
C ASP A 105 -3.03 18.32 11.87
N ALA A 106 -2.79 17.27 12.66
CA ALA A 106 -1.83 17.30 13.77
C ALA A 106 -0.38 17.59 13.32
N LEU A 107 -0.01 17.12 12.11
CA LEU A 107 1.28 17.40 11.49
C LEU A 107 1.30 18.72 10.68
N GLY A 108 0.20 19.47 10.63
CA GLY A 108 0.09 20.72 9.89
C GLY A 108 0.12 20.56 8.36
N THR A 109 -0.12 19.37 7.83
CA THR A 109 -0.04 19.07 6.39
C THR A 109 -1.38 19.34 5.70
N LYS A 110 -1.60 20.60 5.29
CA LYS A 110 -2.87 21.04 4.65
C LYS A 110 -3.13 20.48 3.25
N ASP A 111 -2.08 20.05 2.55
CA ASP A 111 -2.18 19.52 1.18
C ASP A 111 -2.58 18.04 1.13
N PHE A 112 -2.74 17.40 2.29
CA PHE A 112 -3.12 16.01 2.36
C PHE A 112 -4.62 15.81 2.13
N CYS A 113 -4.96 14.84 1.28
CA CYS A 113 -6.33 14.40 1.11
C CYS A 113 -6.35 12.86 1.13
N ALA A 114 -7.22 12.30 1.98
CA ALA A 114 -7.49 10.86 2.07
C ALA A 114 -8.30 10.32 0.87
N SER A 115 -7.86 10.68 -0.34
CA SER A 115 -8.45 10.29 -1.62
C SER A 115 -8.52 8.76 -1.76
N ASN A 116 -9.47 8.28 -2.56
CA ASN A 116 -9.59 6.84 -2.86
C ASN A 116 -8.27 6.27 -3.41
N GLY A 117 -7.65 6.95 -4.37
CA GLY A 117 -6.42 6.47 -5.00
C GLY A 117 -5.20 6.46 -4.08
N TRP A 118 -5.09 7.39 -3.12
CA TRP A 118 -4.06 7.31 -2.08
C TRP A 118 -4.33 6.14 -1.14
N PHE A 119 -5.57 6.02 -0.66
CA PHE A 119 -5.96 5.00 0.30
C PHE A 119 -5.76 3.59 -0.24
N ASP A 120 -6.15 3.34 -1.49
CA ASP A 120 -6.04 2.01 -2.10
C ASP A 120 -4.57 1.61 -2.26
N LYS A 121 -3.68 2.57 -2.60
CA LYS A 121 -2.22 2.33 -2.63
C LYS A 121 -1.65 2.07 -1.24
N PHE A 122 -2.03 2.88 -0.25
CA PHE A 122 -1.62 2.70 1.14
C PHE A 122 -2.00 1.31 1.65
N ARG A 123 -3.23 0.88 1.37
CA ARG A 123 -3.78 -0.42 1.74
C ARG A 123 -2.97 -1.58 1.13
N VAL A 124 -2.74 -1.53 -0.19
CA VAL A 124 -1.97 -2.55 -0.91
C VAL A 124 -0.54 -2.63 -0.39
N ARG A 125 0.12 -1.49 -0.19
CA ARG A 125 1.51 -1.43 0.31
C ARG A 125 1.67 -2.04 1.71
N ASN A 126 0.65 -1.86 2.55
CA ASN A 126 0.67 -2.35 3.93
C ASN A 126 -0.08 -3.67 4.12
N ASN A 127 -0.46 -4.37 3.05
CA ASN A 127 -1.22 -5.63 3.08
C ASN A 127 -2.49 -5.58 3.95
N ILE A 128 -3.16 -4.43 3.97
CA ILE A 128 -4.39 -4.26 4.74
C ILE A 128 -5.56 -4.80 3.93
N VAL A 129 -6.37 -5.68 4.49
CA VAL A 129 -7.58 -6.19 3.83
C VAL A 129 -8.78 -5.88 4.69
N PHE A 130 -9.77 -5.20 4.09
CA PHE A 130 -11.10 -5.05 4.70
C PHE A 130 -11.95 -6.17 4.13
N ARG A 131 -12.10 -7.26 4.88
CA ARG A 131 -13.10 -8.28 4.54
C ARG A 131 -14.47 -7.72 4.92
N ALA A 132 -15.43 -7.83 4.01
CA ALA A 132 -16.83 -7.73 4.42
C ALA A 132 -17.08 -8.90 5.38
N LEU A 133 -17.55 -8.59 6.58
CA LEU A 133 -18.15 -9.61 7.45
C LEU A 133 -19.50 -9.97 6.83
N CYS A 134 -19.48 -10.72 5.72
CA CYS A 134 -20.68 -11.40 5.24
C CYS A 134 -20.83 -12.66 6.08
N GLY A 135 -21.64 -12.56 7.13
CA GLY A 135 -21.98 -13.67 8.01
C GLY A 135 -22.57 -13.14 9.30
N LYS A 136 -23.84 -13.44 9.56
CA LYS A 136 -24.53 -13.23 10.85
C LYS A 136 -23.92 -14.14 11.93
N ALA A 137 -22.63 -13.98 12.23
CA ALA A 137 -21.94 -14.76 13.26
C ALA A 137 -21.64 -13.93 14.52
N ALA A 138 -21.90 -12.63 14.49
CA ALA A 138 -21.51 -11.72 15.58
C ALA A 138 -22.55 -11.59 16.70
N ASP A 139 -23.70 -12.28 16.61
CA ASP A 139 -24.81 -12.09 17.57
C ASP A 139 -25.49 -13.40 18.00
N VAL A 140 -24.77 -14.52 17.90
CA VAL A 140 -25.26 -15.82 18.38
C VAL A 140 -24.50 -16.16 19.65
N SER A 141 -25.22 -16.21 20.79
CA SER A 141 -24.62 -16.63 22.06
C SER A 141 -24.15 -18.08 21.97
N GLU A 142 -23.09 -18.42 22.72
CA GLU A 142 -22.55 -19.79 22.80
C GLU A 142 -23.64 -20.79 23.23
N SER A 143 -24.53 -20.36 24.13
CA SER A 143 -25.72 -21.12 24.55
C SER A 143 -26.72 -21.39 23.41
N LEU A 144 -26.88 -20.47 22.46
CA LEU A 144 -27.77 -20.67 21.31
C LEU A 144 -27.12 -21.64 20.30
N CYS A 145 -25.80 -21.61 20.15
CA CYS A 145 -25.06 -22.58 19.34
C CYS A 145 -25.15 -24.00 19.90
N GLU A 146 -25.01 -24.18 21.21
CA GLU A 146 -25.13 -25.49 21.87
C GLU A 146 -26.54 -26.07 21.73
N ASP A 147 -27.58 -25.25 21.91
CA ASP A 147 -28.98 -25.64 21.74
C ASP A 147 -29.28 -26.05 20.29
N TRP A 148 -28.79 -25.27 19.31
CA TRP A 148 -28.94 -25.61 17.90
C TRP A 148 -28.18 -26.88 17.49
N THR A 149 -26.99 -27.11 18.04
CA THR A 149 -26.20 -28.32 17.73
C THR A 149 -26.89 -29.58 18.23
N THR A 150 -27.45 -29.52 19.44
CA THR A 150 -28.24 -30.60 20.06
C THR A 150 -29.55 -30.82 19.29
N ARG A 151 -30.24 -29.74 18.93
CA ARG A 151 -31.49 -29.81 18.16
C ARG A 151 -31.27 -30.38 16.76
N LEU A 152 -30.19 -30.00 16.09
CA LEU A 152 -29.86 -30.50 14.77
C LEU A 152 -29.56 -32.00 14.79
N THR A 153 -28.80 -32.48 15.78
CA THR A 153 -28.52 -33.92 15.92
C THR A 153 -29.80 -34.72 16.16
N LEU A 154 -30.75 -34.21 16.96
CA LEU A 154 -32.05 -34.85 17.14
C LEU A 154 -32.88 -34.87 15.84
N LEU A 155 -32.89 -33.78 15.07
CA LEU A 155 -33.62 -33.71 13.80
C LEU A 155 -33.05 -34.66 12.73
N LEU A 156 -31.73 -34.89 12.76
CA LEU A 156 -31.03 -35.75 11.80
C LEU A 156 -31.02 -37.24 12.21
N ALA A 157 -31.32 -37.57 13.46
CA ALA A 157 -31.25 -38.95 13.99
C ALA A 157 -32.12 -39.98 13.24
N GLY A 158 -33.12 -39.54 12.46
CA GLY A 158 -33.99 -40.40 11.66
C GLY A 158 -33.67 -40.44 10.16
N TYR A 159 -32.64 -39.72 9.71
CA TYR A 159 -32.27 -39.63 8.30
C TYR A 159 -30.90 -40.27 8.08
N ALA A 160 -30.73 -41.03 7.00
CA ALA A 160 -29.40 -41.46 6.58
C ALA A 160 -28.66 -40.27 5.95
N ASP A 161 -27.34 -40.23 6.06
CA ASP A 161 -26.52 -39.11 5.56
C ASP A 161 -26.77 -38.79 4.07
N LYS A 162 -27.09 -39.81 3.27
CA LYS A 162 -27.42 -39.69 1.84
C LYS A 162 -28.73 -38.93 1.55
N ASP A 163 -29.59 -38.78 2.55
CA ASP A 163 -30.90 -38.14 2.47
C ASP A 163 -30.88 -36.71 3.06
N ILE A 164 -29.70 -36.23 3.51
CA ILE A 164 -29.50 -34.88 4.03
C ILE A 164 -28.98 -33.98 2.91
N PHE A 165 -29.83 -33.08 2.42
CA PHE A 165 -29.48 -32.15 1.34
C PHE A 165 -29.24 -30.74 1.89
N ASN A 166 -28.07 -30.15 1.61
CA ASN A 166 -27.83 -28.73 1.84
C ASN A 166 -28.52 -27.91 0.74
N MET A 167 -29.43 -27.02 1.13
CA MET A 167 -30.16 -26.16 0.21
C MET A 167 -29.59 -24.73 0.25
N ASP A 168 -28.35 -24.54 -0.21
CA ASP A 168 -27.68 -23.24 -0.29
C ASP A 168 -27.57 -22.73 -1.74
N LYS A 169 -28.70 -22.71 -2.47
CA LYS A 169 -28.74 -22.06 -3.78
C LYS A 169 -29.43 -20.71 -3.71
N THR A 170 -28.62 -19.65 -3.68
CA THR A 170 -29.01 -18.32 -4.16
C THR A 170 -28.51 -18.15 -5.58
N PHE A 171 -29.45 -18.00 -6.52
CA PHE A 171 -29.17 -17.51 -7.88
C PHE A 171 -28.74 -16.04 -7.87
#